data_AF-A0ABD5VVM5-F1
#
_entry.id   AF-A0ABD5VVM5-F1
#
_cell.length_a   1.000
_cell.length_b   1.000
_cell.length_c   1.000
_cell.angle_alpha   90.00
_cell.angle_beta   90.00
_cell.angle_gamma   90.00
#
_symmetry.space_group_name_H-M   'P 1'
#
loop_
_entity.id
_entity.type
_entity.pdbx_description
1 polymer ?
#
loop_
_entity_poly.entity_id
_entity_poly.type
_entity_poly.pdbx_seq_one_letter_code
_entity_poly.pdbx_strand_id
1 'polypeptide(L)' 'MVKNIHVVVDDDVHERLTRVKNEHGLTWEGMLLHAAKDLDTPD' A
#
# COMPACT_ATOMS: atom_id res chain seq x y z
N MET A 1 15.83 -5.12 -13.37
CA MET A 1 15.45 -6.34 -12.63
C MET A 1 14.19 -6.01 -11.86
N VAL A 2 13.07 -6.69 -12.12
CA VAL A 2 11.83 -6.49 -11.35
C VAL A 2 11.99 -7.16 -9.98
N LYS A 3 11.54 -6.50 -8.92
CA LYS A 3 11.54 -7.04 -7.55
C LYS A 3 10.09 -7.19 -7.11
N ASN A 4 9.74 -8.36 -6.57
CA ASN A 4 8.40 -8.66 -6.08
C ASN A 4 8.40 -8.65 -4.56
N ILE A 5 7.39 -8.04 -3.96
CA ILE A 5 7.16 -8.04 -2.51
C ILE A 5 5.88 -8.83 -2.27
N HIS A 6 5.97 -9.85 -1.42
CA HIS A 6 4.82 -10.62 -0.96
C HIS A 6 4.53 -10.25 0.49
N VAL A 7 3.30 -9.82 0.75
CA VAL A 7 2.84 -9.48 2.10
C VAL A 7 1.65 -10.39 2.41
N VAL A 8 1.75 -11.14 3.50
CA VAL A 8 0.65 -11.98 4.00
C VAL A 8 -0.11 -11.16 5.03
N VAL A 9 -1.41 -11.00 4.82
CA VAL A 9 -2.33 -10.29 5.71
C VAL A 9 -3.65 -11.05 5.76
N ASP A 10 -4.40 -10.86 6.84
CA ASP A 10 -5.78 -11.35 6.95
C ASP A 10 -6.72 -10.66 5.95
N ASP A 11 -7.84 -11.30 5.62
CA ASP A 11 -8.84 -10.81 4.66
C ASP A 11 -9.34 -9.40 5.01
N ASP A 12 -9.66 -9.13 6.29
CA ASP A 12 -10.13 -7.80 6.73
C ASP A 12 -9.11 -6.69 6.42
N VAL A 13 -7.82 -7.01 6.58
CA VAL A 13 -6.73 -6.06 6.29
C VAL A 13 -6.60 -5.89 4.78
N HIS A 14 -6.68 -6.97 4.00
CA HIS A 14 -6.64 -6.92 2.54
C HIS A 14 -7.81 -6.10 1.97
N GLU A 15 -9.03 -6.27 2.49
CA GLU A 15 -10.21 -5.49 2.10
C GLU A 15 -10.03 -4.00 2.42
N ARG A 16 -9.54 -3.68 3.63
CA ARG A 16 -9.27 -2.29 4.01
C ARG A 16 -8.24 -1.64 3.09
N LEU A 17 -7.14 -2.34 2.80
CA LEU A 17 -6.11 -1.84 1.89
C LEU A 17 -6.65 -1.69 0.46
N THR A 18 -7.47 -2.63 -0.01
CA THR A 18 -8.12 -2.55 -1.33
C THR A 18 -9.02 -1.33 -1.43
N ARG A 19 -9.81 -1.05 -0.39
CA ARG A 19 -10.68 0.12 -0.32
C ARG A 19 -9.88 1.41 -0.41
N VAL A 20 -8.87 1.58 0.45
CA VAL A 20 -8.01 2.78 0.47
C VAL A 20 -7.33 2.98 -0.89
N LYS A 21 -6.76 1.91 -1.45
CA LYS A 21 -6.15 1.94 -2.79
C LYS A 21 -7.14 2.46 -3.85
N ASN A 22 -8.38 1.97 -3.84
CA ASN A 22 -9.42 2.36 -4.80
C ASN A 22 -9.92 3.79 -4.57
N GLU A 23 -10.12 4.22 -3.31
CA GLU A 23 -10.56 5.58 -2.95
C GLU A 23 -9.57 6.64 -3.46
N HIS A 24 -8.27 6.33 -3.47
CA HIS A 24 -7.23 7.22 -3.97
C HIS A 24 -6.86 6.98 -5.46
N GLY A 25 -7.51 6.03 -6.15
CA GLY A 25 -7.22 5.70 -7.55
C GLY A 25 -5.80 5.17 -7.78
N LEU A 26 -5.21 4.51 -6.78
CA LEU A 26 -3.83 4.06 -6.80
C LEU A 26 -3.68 2.61 -7.31
N THR A 27 -2.45 2.26 -7.69
CA THR A 27 -2.01 0.87 -7.77
C THR A 27 -1.50 0.40 -6.41
N TRP A 28 -1.34 -0.91 -6.21
CA TRP A 28 -0.72 -1.45 -4.98
C TRP A 28 0.68 -0.89 -4.74
N GLU A 29 1.49 -0.79 -5.80
CA GLU A 29 2.82 -0.15 -5.74
C GLU A 29 2.71 1.33 -5.37
N GLY A 30 1.79 2.07 -6.00
CA GLY A 30 1.56 3.48 -5.72
C GLY A 30 1.15 3.74 -4.28
N MET A 31 0.29 2.89 -3.72
CA MET A 31 -0.13 2.96 -2.31
C MET A 31 1.05 2.70 -1.37
N LEU A 32 1.87 1.69 -1.63
CA LEU A 32 3.06 1.37 -0.83
C LEU A 32 4.10 2.50 -0.87
N LEU A 33 4.34 3.08 -2.05
CA LEU A 33 5.24 4.23 -2.20
C LEU A 33 4.71 5.47 -1.50
N HIS A 34 3.39 5.70 -1.55
CA HIS A 34 2.76 6.81 -0.86
C HIS A 34 2.90 6.66 0.66
N ALA A 35 2.57 5.49 1.21
CA ALA A 35 2.75 5.19 2.63
C ALA A 35 4.22 5.29 3.07
N ALA A 36 5.17 4.84 2.25
CA ALA A 36 6.60 4.95 2.57
C ALA A 36 7.08 6.41 2.66
N LYS A 37 6.57 7.31 1.81
CA LYS A 37 6.89 8.74 1.88
C LYS A 37 6.30 9.40 3.12
N ASP A 38 5.09 9.00 3.51
CA ASP A 38 4.43 9.48 4.72
C ASP A 38 5.24 9.07 5.96
N LEU A 39 5.73 7.84 6.00
CA LEU A 39 6.61 7.32 7.07
C LEU A 39 7.99 7.99 7.14
N ASP A 40 8.51 8.49 6.01
CA ASP A 40 9.82 9.16 5.92
C ASP A 40 9.74 10.65 6.30
N THR A 41 8.54 11.19 6.47
CA THR A 41 8.35 12.59 6.88
C THR A 41 8.49 12.68 8.41
N PRO A 42 9.57 13.26 8.97
CA PRO A 42 9.64 13.51 10.40
C PRO A 42 8.58 14.55 10.78
N ASP A 43 7.85 14.29 11.86
CA ASP A 43 6.92 15.23 12.51
C ASP A 43 7.60 16.58 12.83
#